data_AF-A0A1H9XY83-F1
#
_entry.id   AF-A0A1H9XY83-F1
#
_cell.length_a   1.000
_cell.length_b   1.000
_cell.length_c   1.000
_cell.angle_alpha   90.00
_cell.angle_beta   90.00
_cell.angle_gamma   90.00
#
_symmetry.space_group_name_H-M   'P 1'
#
loop_
_entity.id
_entity.type
_entity.pdbx_description
1 polymer ?
#
loop_
_entity_poly.entity_id
_entity_poly.type
_entity_poly.pdbx_seq_one_letter_code
_entity_poly.pdbx_strand_id
1 'polypeptide(L)'
;MIGVFAGPAQRGDAADLAGLLGADAVVPDGPVKPAVRSLWPRLGAVVLFLDAGSAVRLVAPLLRDRRSDPAVVCVDEHFVVALAGDADVFTRHVADVLNRTAVVTTGPLVDSMLDELVEQLDATAVGDVEGCTAAIEAGEKVVLRNPLNFPLPALPPNVVAGGEDATWVIVVDDRAAAAKDHVLRIVPRTLVVGVGSTRGASATSVGAALSELDVQGGLDLRAIKAFATADAKADEPGIVDAVEDWGFWHGDTAELLTFPTGELAEIGVPNPSSVVRNSMGTASVAEAAALRGARSVGHGGQIELAAEKFKRDNVTVAAARVLPRGRLALVGLGPGPAEQRTPRAEAEIRRAAFVIGSPEAIDSVRPLLRSGTEVGHEGAFDLAARGAAVAFVAFGTGPTLDIPVEADVIVVPGVWEH
;
A
#
# COMPACT_ATOMS: atom_id res chain seq x y z
N MET A 1 8.05 -11.33 -28.31
CA MET A 1 8.54 -12.69 -28.67
C MET A 1 7.80 -13.71 -27.83
N ILE A 2 7.32 -14.77 -28.47
CA ILE A 2 6.67 -15.91 -27.82
C ILE A 2 7.61 -17.10 -27.92
N GLY A 3 7.97 -17.69 -26.78
CA GLY A 3 8.81 -18.89 -26.75
C GLY A 3 7.95 -20.15 -26.63
N VAL A 4 8.02 -21.04 -27.61
CA VAL A 4 7.31 -22.33 -27.58
C VAL A 4 8.34 -23.44 -27.33
N PHE A 5 8.25 -24.08 -26.16
CA PHE A 5 9.26 -25.04 -25.70
C PHE A 5 8.64 -26.43 -25.55
N ALA A 6 9.30 -27.42 -26.16
CA ALA A 6 8.85 -28.80 -26.14
C ALA A 6 10.02 -29.79 -26.07
N GLY A 7 9.74 -30.97 -25.51
CA GLY A 7 10.64 -32.11 -25.60
C GLY A 7 10.72 -32.67 -27.03
N PRO A 8 11.66 -33.59 -27.32
CA PRO A 8 11.85 -34.15 -28.66
C PRO A 8 10.58 -34.76 -29.27
N ALA A 9 9.73 -35.39 -28.45
CA ALA A 9 8.50 -36.05 -28.90
C ALA A 9 7.40 -35.07 -29.33
N GLN A 10 7.38 -33.84 -28.81
CA GLN A 10 6.32 -32.84 -29.02
C GLN A 10 6.81 -31.65 -29.86
N ARG A 11 7.98 -31.78 -30.49
CA ARG A 11 8.60 -30.69 -31.28
C ARG A 11 7.79 -30.34 -32.53
N GLY A 12 7.11 -31.33 -33.12
CA GLY A 12 6.20 -31.12 -34.26
C GLY A 12 5.03 -30.23 -33.86
N ASP A 13 4.29 -30.62 -32.82
CA ASP A 13 3.17 -29.85 -32.28
C ASP A 13 3.56 -28.42 -31.88
N ALA A 14 4.77 -28.24 -31.33
CA ALA A 14 5.31 -26.93 -30.99
C ALA A 14 5.58 -26.06 -32.23
N ALA A 15 6.08 -26.67 -33.32
CA ALA A 15 6.30 -25.97 -34.59
C ALA A 15 4.99 -25.58 -35.27
N ASP A 16 4.01 -26.47 -35.26
CA ASP A 16 2.67 -26.19 -35.81
C ASP A 16 2.00 -25.05 -35.02
N LEU A 17 2.05 -25.10 -33.69
CA LEU A 17 1.53 -24.02 -32.84
C LEU A 17 2.27 -22.70 -33.10
N ALA A 18 3.60 -22.71 -33.19
CA ALA A 18 4.36 -21.50 -33.48
C ALA A 18 3.96 -20.90 -34.84
N GLY A 19 3.70 -21.73 -35.85
CA GLY A 19 3.18 -21.28 -37.14
C GLY A 19 1.81 -20.59 -37.04
N LEU A 20 0.96 -21.04 -36.13
CA LEU A 20 -0.37 -20.48 -35.89
C LEU A 20 -0.35 -19.21 -35.01
N LEU A 21 0.61 -19.10 -34.09
CA LEU A 21 0.79 -17.93 -33.21
C LEU A 21 1.46 -16.73 -33.91
N GLY A 22 2.01 -16.92 -35.12
CA GLY A 22 2.55 -15.86 -35.97
C GLY A 22 4.07 -15.67 -35.88
N ALA A 23 4.58 -14.68 -36.62
CA ALA A 23 6.02 -14.50 -36.87
C ALA A 23 6.86 -14.21 -35.61
N ASP A 24 6.24 -13.81 -34.51
CA ASP A 24 6.91 -13.54 -33.24
C ASP A 24 7.10 -14.79 -32.36
N ALA A 25 6.57 -15.94 -32.78
CA ALA A 25 6.70 -17.21 -32.09
C ALA A 25 7.95 -17.98 -32.57
N VAL A 26 8.76 -18.42 -31.61
CA VAL A 26 10.02 -19.13 -31.85
C VAL A 26 9.99 -20.46 -31.13
N VAL A 27 10.43 -21.52 -31.81
CA VAL A 27 10.70 -22.84 -31.21
C VAL A 27 12.21 -23.00 -31.02
N PRO A 28 12.74 -22.83 -29.81
CA PRO A 28 14.19 -22.83 -29.61
C PRO A 28 14.82 -24.21 -29.78
N ASP A 29 16.07 -24.21 -30.28
CA ASP A 29 16.87 -25.42 -30.39
C ASP A 29 17.51 -25.86 -29.08
N GLY A 30 17.66 -27.18 -28.92
CA GLY A 30 18.31 -27.79 -27.76
C GLY A 30 17.40 -28.08 -26.56
N PRO A 31 17.98 -28.34 -25.37
CA PRO A 31 17.23 -28.72 -24.18
C PRO A 31 16.38 -27.55 -23.64
N VAL A 32 15.14 -27.85 -23.23
CA VAL A 32 14.14 -26.87 -22.79
C VAL A 32 14.66 -25.95 -21.67
N LYS A 33 15.26 -26.51 -20.61
CA LYS A 33 15.67 -25.72 -19.43
C LYS A 33 16.72 -24.64 -19.73
N PRO A 34 17.85 -24.94 -20.41
CA PRO A 34 18.79 -23.92 -20.88
C PRO A 34 18.17 -22.87 -21.80
N ALA A 35 17.29 -23.30 -22.72
CA ALA A 35 16.67 -22.40 -23.69
C ALA A 35 15.73 -21.39 -23.01
N VAL A 36 14.86 -21.85 -22.10
CA VAL A 36 13.96 -20.98 -21.31
C VAL A 36 14.78 -19.94 -20.53
N ARG A 37 15.85 -20.37 -19.84
CA ARG A 37 16.70 -19.47 -19.05
C ARG A 37 17.39 -18.40 -19.88
N SER A 38 17.90 -18.77 -21.06
CA SER A 38 18.62 -17.87 -21.95
C SER A 38 17.70 -16.80 -22.55
N LEU A 39 16.48 -17.21 -22.95
CA LEU A 39 15.54 -16.34 -23.64
C LEU A 39 14.65 -15.53 -22.70
N TRP A 40 14.47 -15.95 -21.44
CA TRP A 40 13.56 -15.35 -20.45
C TRP A 40 13.46 -13.83 -20.49
N PRO A 41 14.57 -13.05 -20.50
CA PRO A 41 14.50 -11.59 -20.45
C PRO A 41 13.89 -10.92 -21.70
N ARG A 42 13.66 -11.68 -22.76
CA ARG A 42 13.15 -11.20 -24.07
C ARG A 42 11.76 -11.74 -24.39
N LEU A 43 11.21 -12.60 -23.55
CA LEU A 43 9.92 -13.25 -23.78
C LEU A 43 8.80 -12.37 -23.23
N GLY A 44 7.74 -12.20 -24.02
CA GLY A 44 6.46 -11.67 -23.53
C GLY A 44 5.48 -12.79 -23.18
N ALA A 45 5.69 -13.98 -23.74
CA ALA A 45 4.89 -15.17 -23.44
C ALA A 45 5.71 -16.46 -23.62
N VAL A 46 5.32 -17.49 -22.88
CA VAL A 46 5.99 -18.80 -22.81
C VAL A 46 4.92 -19.89 -22.88
N VAL A 47 5.05 -20.78 -23.87
CA VAL A 47 4.24 -22.01 -23.99
C VAL A 47 5.13 -23.21 -23.70
N LEU A 48 4.77 -23.99 -22.68
CA LEU A 48 5.51 -25.17 -22.25
C LEU A 48 4.71 -26.44 -22.55
N PHE A 49 5.17 -27.27 -23.50
CA PHE A 49 4.68 -28.64 -23.69
C PHE A 49 5.29 -29.55 -22.63
N LEU A 50 4.90 -29.32 -21.38
CA LEU A 50 5.33 -30.01 -20.16
C LEU A 50 4.12 -30.18 -19.25
N ASP A 51 4.14 -31.19 -18.39
CA ASP A 51 3.19 -31.25 -17.28
C ASP A 51 3.34 -30.03 -16.37
N ALA A 52 2.25 -29.63 -15.71
CA ALA A 52 2.23 -28.45 -14.86
C ALA A 52 3.31 -28.48 -13.76
N GLY A 53 3.57 -29.65 -13.16
CA GLY A 53 4.58 -29.79 -12.10
C GLY A 53 6.01 -29.53 -12.60
N SER A 54 6.34 -30.03 -13.78
CA SER A 54 7.64 -29.77 -14.43
C SER A 54 7.76 -28.32 -14.91
N ALA A 55 6.68 -27.76 -15.47
CA ALA A 55 6.63 -26.38 -15.92
C ALA A 55 6.86 -25.40 -14.76
N VAL A 56 6.16 -25.57 -13.64
CA VAL A 56 6.31 -24.74 -12.44
C VAL A 56 7.73 -24.81 -11.88
N ARG A 57 8.31 -26.01 -11.71
CA ARG A 57 9.70 -26.16 -11.22
C ARG A 57 10.73 -25.53 -12.14
N LEU A 58 10.44 -25.46 -13.44
CA LEU A 58 11.32 -24.85 -14.42
C LEU A 58 11.31 -23.32 -14.32
N VAL A 59 10.12 -22.71 -14.23
CA VAL A 59 9.96 -21.25 -14.25
C VAL A 59 10.09 -20.60 -12.88
N ALA A 60 9.80 -21.31 -11.79
CA ALA A 60 9.81 -20.74 -10.43
C ALA A 60 11.08 -19.94 -10.07
N PRO A 61 12.31 -20.37 -10.41
CA PRO A 61 13.52 -19.60 -10.12
C PRO A 61 13.72 -18.35 -10.99
N LEU A 62 12.87 -18.12 -11.99
CA LEU A 62 12.98 -17.03 -12.97
C LEU A 62 11.89 -15.96 -12.79
N LEU A 63 10.81 -16.29 -12.08
CA LEU A 63 9.71 -15.39 -11.79
C LEU A 63 10.15 -14.27 -10.84
N ARG A 64 9.60 -13.08 -11.03
CA ARG A 64 9.81 -11.88 -10.22
C ARG A 64 8.48 -11.27 -9.77
N ASP A 65 7.63 -10.87 -10.70
CA ASP A 65 6.33 -10.23 -10.44
C ASP A 65 5.38 -10.38 -11.64
N ARG A 66 4.05 -10.40 -11.38
CA ARG A 66 3.01 -10.62 -12.41
C ARG A 66 3.06 -9.62 -13.56
N ARG A 67 3.55 -8.39 -13.33
CA ARG A 67 3.52 -7.30 -14.31
C ARG A 67 4.71 -7.37 -15.27
N SER A 68 5.87 -7.82 -14.80
CA SER A 68 7.10 -7.88 -15.60
C SER A 68 7.41 -9.28 -16.14
N ASP A 69 6.90 -10.33 -15.50
CA ASP A 69 7.07 -11.69 -15.96
C ASP A 69 6.25 -11.98 -17.24
N PRO A 70 6.76 -12.83 -18.15
CA PRO A 70 6.00 -13.25 -19.32
C PRO A 70 4.75 -14.02 -18.92
N ALA A 71 3.73 -14.00 -19.79
CA ALA A 71 2.60 -14.91 -19.68
C ALA A 71 3.08 -16.37 -19.81
N VAL A 72 2.96 -17.19 -18.77
CA VAL A 72 3.40 -18.59 -18.77
C VAL A 72 2.19 -19.51 -18.83
N VAL A 73 2.16 -20.37 -19.85
CA VAL A 73 1.16 -21.43 -19.99
C VAL A 73 1.84 -22.78 -20.17
N CYS A 74 1.25 -23.83 -19.58
CA CYS A 74 1.62 -25.20 -19.93
C CYS A 74 0.49 -25.90 -20.69
N VAL A 75 0.88 -26.86 -21.52
CA VAL A 75 0.01 -27.47 -22.51
C VAL A 75 0.16 -28.99 -22.41
N ASP A 76 -0.97 -29.68 -22.23
CA ASP A 76 -1.08 -31.13 -22.34
C ASP A 76 -2.08 -31.52 -23.45
N GLU A 77 -2.40 -32.79 -23.59
CA GLU A 77 -3.29 -33.33 -24.64
C GLU A 77 -4.75 -32.82 -24.59
N HIS A 78 -5.20 -32.28 -23.45
CA HIS A 78 -6.59 -31.88 -23.23
C HIS A 78 -6.74 -30.41 -22.82
N PHE A 79 -5.72 -29.85 -22.16
CA PHE A 79 -5.78 -28.59 -21.46
C PHE A 79 -4.65 -27.65 -21.85
N VAL A 80 -4.97 -26.36 -21.78
CA VAL A 80 -3.99 -25.27 -21.76
C VAL A 80 -4.17 -24.56 -20.43
N VAL A 81 -3.17 -24.63 -19.57
CA VAL A 81 -3.25 -24.19 -18.17
C VAL A 81 -2.44 -22.92 -17.98
N ALA A 82 -3.06 -21.88 -17.44
CA ALA A 82 -2.37 -20.67 -16.99
C ALA A 82 -1.52 -20.97 -15.75
N LEU A 83 -0.25 -20.55 -15.74
CA LEU A 83 0.67 -20.82 -14.62
C LEU A 83 1.20 -19.57 -13.91
N ALA A 84 1.62 -18.54 -14.66
CA ALA A 84 2.22 -17.33 -14.10
C ALA A 84 2.13 -16.13 -15.06
N GLY A 85 2.37 -14.93 -14.54
CA GLY A 85 2.22 -13.69 -15.31
C GLY A 85 0.75 -13.38 -15.63
N ASP A 86 0.52 -12.44 -16.55
CA ASP A 86 -0.83 -12.13 -17.03
C ASP A 86 -1.24 -13.06 -18.20
N ALA A 87 -1.48 -14.32 -17.87
CA ALA A 87 -1.64 -15.38 -18.87
C ALA A 87 -3.08 -15.61 -19.35
N ASP A 88 -4.10 -15.07 -18.69
CA ASP A 88 -5.51 -15.43 -18.92
C ASP A 88 -5.98 -15.33 -20.38
N VAL A 89 -5.70 -14.21 -21.04
CA VAL A 89 -6.06 -13.98 -22.45
C VAL A 89 -5.26 -14.91 -23.35
N PHE A 90 -3.97 -15.06 -23.06
CA PHE A 90 -3.05 -15.90 -23.83
C PHE A 90 -3.40 -17.39 -23.73
N THR A 91 -3.79 -17.86 -22.55
CA THR A 91 -4.28 -19.23 -22.30
C THR A 91 -5.50 -19.55 -23.15
N ARG A 92 -6.49 -18.65 -23.19
CA ARG A 92 -7.69 -18.84 -24.02
C ARG A 92 -7.35 -18.86 -25.50
N HIS A 93 -6.49 -17.96 -25.95
CA HIS A 93 -6.05 -17.93 -27.34
C HIS A 93 -5.33 -19.22 -27.77
N VAL A 94 -4.36 -19.70 -26.96
CA VAL A 94 -3.65 -20.95 -27.25
C VAL A 94 -4.59 -22.16 -27.19
N ALA A 95 -5.56 -22.16 -26.28
CA ALA A 95 -6.59 -23.20 -26.20
C ALA A 95 -7.47 -23.25 -27.46
N ASP A 96 -7.91 -22.09 -27.95
CA ASP A 96 -8.71 -21.98 -29.17
C ASP A 96 -7.94 -22.50 -30.39
N VAL A 97 -6.66 -22.11 -30.53
CA VAL A 97 -5.79 -22.54 -31.62
C VAL A 97 -5.56 -24.06 -31.61
N LEU A 98 -5.38 -24.63 -30.42
CA LEU A 98 -5.14 -26.08 -30.25
C LEU A 98 -6.42 -26.91 -30.18
N ASN A 99 -7.59 -26.27 -30.17
CA ASN A 99 -8.89 -26.90 -29.87
C ASN A 99 -8.86 -27.72 -28.56
N ARG A 100 -8.35 -27.09 -27.49
CA ARG A 100 -8.21 -27.65 -26.14
C ARG A 100 -9.01 -26.83 -25.13
N THR A 101 -9.18 -27.37 -23.93
CA THR A 101 -9.90 -26.65 -22.87
C THR A 101 -8.96 -25.70 -22.14
N ALA A 102 -9.29 -24.40 -22.14
CA ALA A 102 -8.56 -23.43 -21.32
C ALA A 102 -8.84 -23.67 -19.83
N VAL A 103 -7.78 -23.83 -19.04
CA VAL A 103 -7.82 -23.87 -17.59
C VAL A 103 -7.18 -22.59 -17.08
N VAL A 104 -8.02 -21.58 -16.89
CA VAL A 104 -7.66 -20.34 -16.20
C VAL A 104 -8.05 -20.48 -14.74
N THR A 105 -7.09 -20.29 -13.84
CA THR A 105 -7.34 -20.31 -12.40
C THR A 105 -7.44 -18.88 -11.90
N THR A 106 -8.65 -18.44 -11.58
CA THR A 106 -8.86 -17.22 -10.79
C THR A 106 -8.69 -17.62 -9.33
N GLY A 107 -7.45 -17.60 -8.84
CA GLY A 107 -7.16 -17.76 -7.41
C GLY A 107 -7.17 -16.40 -6.69
N PRO A 108 -7.34 -16.35 -5.36
CA PRO A 108 -7.16 -15.12 -4.60
C PRO A 108 -5.78 -14.52 -4.90
N LEU A 109 -5.75 -13.19 -5.01
CA LEU A 109 -4.52 -12.43 -5.18
C LEU A 109 -3.58 -12.73 -4.02
N VAL A 110 -2.27 -12.66 -4.26
CA VAL A 110 -1.25 -12.65 -3.20
C VAL A 110 -1.39 -11.39 -2.31
N ASP A 111 -2.23 -10.43 -2.70
CA ASP A 111 -2.68 -9.30 -1.90
C ASP A 111 -4.15 -9.51 -1.49
N SER A 112 -4.39 -9.98 -0.26
CA SER A 112 -5.74 -9.95 0.31
C SER A 112 -6.20 -8.49 0.48
N MET A 113 -7.50 -8.26 0.64
CA MET A 113 -8.01 -6.92 0.95
C MET A 113 -7.33 -6.30 2.18
N LEU A 114 -6.89 -7.12 3.13
CA LEU A 114 -6.16 -6.67 4.31
C LEU A 114 -4.71 -6.31 3.99
N ASP A 115 -4.01 -7.07 3.15
CA ASP A 115 -2.63 -6.74 2.73
C ASP A 115 -2.59 -5.42 1.98
N GLU A 116 -3.51 -5.23 1.04
CA GLU A 116 -3.65 -3.97 0.31
C GLU A 116 -3.97 -2.81 1.26
N LEU A 117 -4.81 -3.04 2.29
CA LEU A 117 -5.15 -2.00 3.25
C LEU A 117 -3.95 -1.62 4.12
N VAL A 118 -3.16 -2.60 4.55
CA VAL A 118 -1.93 -2.41 5.31
C VAL A 118 -0.92 -1.60 4.49
N GLU A 119 -0.74 -1.94 3.21
CA GLU A 119 0.16 -1.21 2.31
C GLU A 119 -0.34 0.21 2.05
N GLN A 120 -1.63 0.39 1.72
CA GLN A 120 -2.21 1.70 1.39
C GLN A 120 -2.14 2.70 2.55
N LEU A 121 -2.24 2.20 3.78
CA LEU A 121 -2.23 3.02 4.99
C LEU A 121 -0.84 3.18 5.60
N ASP A 122 0.21 2.58 5.01
CA ASP A 122 1.56 2.50 5.59
C ASP A 122 1.47 2.03 7.06
N ALA A 123 0.83 0.88 7.24
CA ALA A 123 0.41 0.37 8.53
C ALA A 123 1.10 -0.94 8.90
N THR A 124 0.94 -1.37 10.15
CA THR A 124 1.31 -2.70 10.62
C THR A 124 0.08 -3.45 11.10
N ALA A 125 -0.16 -4.64 10.58
CA ALA A 125 -1.20 -5.53 11.09
C ALA A 125 -0.72 -6.30 12.32
N VAL A 126 -1.56 -6.39 13.36
CA VAL A 126 -1.32 -7.16 14.58
C VAL A 126 -2.56 -7.92 14.99
N GLY A 127 -2.37 -9.21 15.22
CA GLY A 127 -3.44 -10.19 15.42
C GLY A 127 -3.33 -11.31 14.39
N ASP A 128 -4.38 -12.10 14.28
CA ASP A 128 -4.45 -13.20 13.33
C ASP A 128 -5.00 -12.70 11.97
N VAL A 129 -4.09 -12.30 11.10
CA VAL A 129 -4.38 -11.80 9.75
C VAL A 129 -5.01 -12.91 8.90
N GLU A 130 -4.43 -14.11 8.93
CA GLU A 130 -4.89 -15.25 8.12
C GLU A 130 -6.32 -15.66 8.49
N GLY A 131 -6.62 -15.77 9.78
CA GLY A 131 -7.96 -16.09 10.27
C GLY A 131 -8.99 -15.01 9.94
N CYS A 132 -8.61 -13.72 10.02
CA CYS A 132 -9.48 -12.62 9.63
C CYS A 132 -9.73 -12.61 8.11
N THR A 133 -8.71 -12.83 7.29
CA THR A 133 -8.83 -12.95 5.82
C THR A 133 -9.76 -14.10 5.47
N ALA A 134 -9.54 -15.28 6.06
CA ALA A 134 -10.38 -16.45 5.82
C ALA A 134 -11.85 -16.21 6.19
N ALA A 135 -12.14 -15.49 7.28
CA ALA A 135 -13.50 -15.12 7.67
C ALA A 135 -14.15 -14.17 6.65
N ILE A 136 -13.40 -13.18 6.14
CA ILE A 136 -13.89 -12.27 5.09
C ILE A 136 -14.21 -13.05 3.82
N GLU A 137 -13.32 -13.95 3.39
CA GLU A 137 -13.49 -14.77 2.18
C GLU A 137 -14.65 -15.77 2.32
N ALA A 138 -14.89 -16.29 3.52
CA ALA A 138 -16.04 -17.14 3.84
C ALA A 138 -17.38 -16.38 3.89
N GLY A 139 -17.36 -15.05 3.74
CA GLY A 139 -18.56 -14.22 3.80
C GLY A 139 -19.08 -13.99 5.23
N GLU A 140 -18.28 -14.28 6.26
CA GLU A 140 -18.64 -14.00 7.65
C GLU A 140 -18.72 -12.50 7.89
N LYS A 141 -19.59 -12.09 8.81
CA LYS A 141 -19.72 -10.69 9.18
C LYS A 141 -18.51 -10.25 10.00
N VAL A 142 -17.81 -9.24 9.48
CA VAL A 142 -16.65 -8.60 10.13
C VAL A 142 -16.98 -7.13 10.39
N VAL A 143 -16.69 -6.64 11.59
CA VAL A 143 -16.89 -5.22 11.93
C VAL A 143 -15.59 -4.46 11.78
N LEU A 144 -15.57 -3.41 10.96
CA LEU A 144 -14.42 -2.51 10.84
C LEU A 144 -14.67 -1.22 11.65
N ARG A 145 -13.75 -0.89 12.55
CA ARG A 145 -13.72 0.36 13.32
C ARG A 145 -12.62 1.26 12.79
N ASN A 146 -13.00 2.46 12.36
CA ASN A 146 -12.10 3.47 11.81
C ASN A 146 -12.25 4.81 12.57
N PRO A 147 -11.87 4.87 13.85
CA PRO A 147 -12.09 6.05 14.71
C PRO A 147 -11.37 7.31 14.22
N LEU A 148 -10.25 7.17 13.49
CA LEU A 148 -9.51 8.29 12.92
C LEU A 148 -10.01 8.70 11.52
N ASN A 149 -11.02 8.01 10.98
CA ASN A 149 -11.64 8.29 9.68
C ASN A 149 -10.64 8.26 8.50
N PHE A 150 -9.77 7.23 8.46
CA PHE A 150 -8.91 6.99 7.30
C PHE A 150 -9.73 6.81 6.02
N PRO A 151 -9.25 7.32 4.87
CA PRO A 151 -9.89 7.08 3.57
C PRO A 151 -9.66 5.64 3.14
N LEU A 152 -10.58 4.75 3.51
CA LEU A 152 -10.52 3.33 3.16
C LEU A 152 -11.02 3.10 1.71
N PRO A 153 -10.53 2.07 1.01
CA PRO A 153 -11.12 1.64 -0.25
C PRO A 153 -12.52 1.05 -0.05
N ALA A 154 -13.21 0.76 -1.16
CA ALA A 154 -14.43 -0.03 -1.12
C ALA A 154 -14.18 -1.37 -0.41
N LEU A 155 -15.04 -1.67 0.57
CA LEU A 155 -14.96 -2.87 1.40
C LEU A 155 -15.94 -3.95 0.90
N PRO A 156 -15.61 -5.23 1.07
CA PRO A 156 -16.56 -6.32 0.82
C PRO A 156 -17.87 -6.13 1.62
N PRO A 157 -19.03 -6.58 1.10
CA PRO A 157 -20.33 -6.31 1.72
C PRO A 157 -20.51 -6.92 3.13
N ASN A 158 -19.70 -7.92 3.48
CA ASN A 158 -19.67 -8.54 4.80
C ASN A 158 -18.75 -7.82 5.80
N VAL A 159 -17.96 -6.83 5.36
CA VAL A 159 -17.17 -5.94 6.22
C VAL A 159 -17.95 -4.66 6.47
N VAL A 160 -18.48 -4.49 7.68
CA VAL A 160 -19.43 -3.42 8.02
C VAL A 160 -18.88 -2.47 9.07
N ALA A 161 -19.24 -1.18 9.00
CA ALA A 161 -18.75 -0.17 9.95
C ALA A 161 -19.34 -0.29 11.37
N GLY A 162 -20.41 -1.08 11.55
CA GLY A 162 -21.22 -1.13 12.76
C GLY A 162 -21.82 -2.50 13.07
N GLY A 163 -22.12 -2.74 14.35
CA GLY A 163 -22.65 -4.00 14.87
C GLY A 163 -21.87 -4.50 16.09
N GLU A 164 -22.57 -5.19 16.99
CA GLU A 164 -21.97 -5.88 18.15
C GLU A 164 -21.87 -7.39 17.91
N ASP A 165 -22.74 -7.94 17.06
CA ASP A 165 -22.75 -9.35 16.66
C ASP A 165 -21.84 -9.59 15.45
N ALA A 166 -20.53 -9.66 15.66
CA ALA A 166 -19.57 -10.07 14.64
C ALA A 166 -18.52 -10.99 15.26
N THR A 167 -18.13 -12.03 14.50
CA THR A 167 -17.07 -12.96 14.92
C THR A 167 -15.73 -12.23 14.99
N TRP A 168 -15.49 -11.31 14.05
CA TRP A 168 -14.24 -10.57 13.91
C TRP A 168 -14.44 -9.06 13.97
N VAL A 169 -13.45 -8.38 14.56
CA VAL A 169 -13.37 -6.91 14.56
C VAL A 169 -12.01 -6.48 14.01
N ILE A 170 -12.04 -5.67 12.95
CA ILE A 170 -10.86 -4.93 12.47
C ILE A 170 -10.87 -3.55 13.11
N VAL A 171 -9.75 -3.10 13.66
CA VAL A 171 -9.60 -1.75 14.22
C VAL A 171 -8.44 -1.04 13.54
N VAL A 172 -8.72 0.07 12.87
CA VAL A 172 -7.73 0.96 12.27
C VAL A 172 -7.48 2.12 13.23
N ASP A 173 -6.48 1.97 14.11
CA ASP A 173 -6.18 2.96 15.17
C ASP A 173 -4.71 2.89 15.61
N ASP A 174 -4.16 4.04 15.97
CA ASP A 174 -2.80 4.20 16.48
C ASP A 174 -2.71 4.13 18.01
N ARG A 175 -3.84 4.01 18.70
CA ARG A 175 -3.89 3.87 20.17
C ARG A 175 -3.60 2.44 20.59
N ALA A 176 -2.77 2.28 21.61
CA ALA A 176 -2.47 0.99 22.20
C ALA A 176 -3.74 0.32 22.75
N ALA A 177 -3.86 -0.97 22.50
CA ALA A 177 -4.95 -1.80 22.99
C ALA A 177 -4.43 -3.21 23.27
N ALA A 178 -4.97 -3.84 24.31
CA ALA A 178 -4.65 -5.22 24.66
C ALA A 178 -5.04 -6.16 23.51
N ALA A 179 -4.19 -7.16 23.25
CA ALA A 179 -4.50 -8.23 22.32
C ALA A 179 -5.76 -8.97 22.77
N LYS A 180 -6.66 -9.26 21.83
CA LYS A 180 -7.89 -10.01 22.05
C LYS A 180 -8.09 -10.97 20.88
N ASP A 181 -8.66 -12.13 21.18
CA ASP A 181 -9.04 -13.08 20.15
C ASP A 181 -10.04 -12.44 19.17
N HIS A 182 -9.88 -12.75 17.90
CA HIS A 182 -10.70 -12.23 16.80
C HIS A 182 -10.74 -10.70 16.67
N VAL A 183 -9.73 -10.01 17.20
CA VAL A 183 -9.51 -8.59 16.94
C VAL A 183 -8.22 -8.43 16.13
N LEU A 184 -8.37 -8.00 14.88
CA LEU A 184 -7.25 -7.59 14.04
C LEU A 184 -7.04 -6.08 14.16
N ARG A 185 -5.84 -5.66 14.54
CA ARG A 185 -5.47 -4.24 14.59
C ARG A 185 -4.62 -3.89 13.38
N ILE A 186 -5.02 -2.87 12.65
CA ILE A 186 -4.21 -2.22 11.62
C ILE A 186 -3.73 -0.91 12.23
N VAL A 187 -2.42 -0.78 12.41
CA VAL A 187 -1.80 0.34 13.11
C VAL A 187 -1.08 1.23 12.10
N PRO A 188 -1.72 2.30 11.61
CA PRO A 188 -1.14 3.22 10.63
C PRO A 188 -0.08 4.13 11.24
N ARG A 189 0.91 4.52 10.45
CA ARG A 189 1.97 5.45 10.87
C ARG A 189 1.52 6.90 10.87
N THR A 190 1.00 7.35 12.01
CA THR A 190 0.42 8.70 12.19
C THR A 190 1.24 9.60 13.11
N LEU A 191 2.14 9.04 13.92
CA LEU A 191 2.76 9.74 15.04
C LEU A 191 4.12 10.32 14.65
N VAL A 192 4.34 11.58 14.99
CA VAL A 192 5.67 12.18 15.03
C VAL A 192 6.08 12.36 16.49
N VAL A 193 7.16 11.68 16.89
CA VAL A 193 7.65 11.69 18.26
C VAL A 193 8.79 12.69 18.39
N GLY A 194 8.54 13.76 19.13
CA GLY A 194 9.56 14.74 19.46
C GLY A 194 10.40 14.28 20.65
N VAL A 195 11.72 14.30 20.49
CA VAL A 195 12.69 13.83 21.49
C VAL A 195 13.59 14.98 21.91
N GLY A 196 13.64 15.24 23.21
CA GLY A 196 14.58 16.20 23.81
C GLY A 196 15.33 15.56 24.96
N SER A 197 16.65 15.69 24.99
CA SER A 197 17.50 15.13 26.04
C SER A 197 18.44 16.17 26.66
N THR A 198 19.05 15.82 27.78
CA THR A 198 20.36 16.40 28.14
C THR A 198 21.47 15.73 27.33
N ARG A 199 22.61 16.41 27.16
CA ARG A 199 23.79 15.83 26.48
C ARG A 199 24.25 14.55 27.18
N GLY A 200 24.61 13.53 26.40
CA GLY A 200 25.07 12.22 26.87
C GLY A 200 23.95 11.28 27.28
N ALA A 201 22.71 11.51 26.84
CA ALA A 201 21.63 10.55 27.08
C ALA A 201 21.92 9.25 26.30
N SER A 202 21.64 8.11 26.90
CA SER A 202 21.83 6.80 26.26
C SER A 202 20.59 6.39 25.45
N ALA A 203 20.78 5.50 24.47
CA ALA A 203 19.68 4.87 23.72
C ALA A 203 18.65 4.22 24.65
N THR A 204 19.12 3.54 25.69
CA THR A 204 18.27 2.94 26.73
C THR A 204 17.40 3.97 27.46
N SER A 205 17.94 5.17 27.73
CA SER A 205 17.16 6.25 28.38
C SER A 205 16.08 6.79 27.43
N VAL A 206 16.38 6.89 26.14
CA VAL A 206 15.40 7.27 25.12
C VAL A 206 14.32 6.20 24.98
N GLY A 207 14.68 4.92 24.87
CA GLY A 207 13.73 3.81 24.85
C GLY A 207 12.85 3.75 26.10
N ALA A 208 13.41 4.00 27.28
CA ALA A 208 12.66 4.09 28.53
C ALA A 208 11.65 5.25 28.50
N ALA A 209 12.00 6.40 27.93
CA ALA A 209 11.06 7.51 27.76
C ALA A 209 9.98 7.20 26.70
N LEU A 210 10.34 6.56 25.58
CA LEU A 210 9.37 6.11 24.57
C LEU A 210 8.34 5.13 25.14
N SER A 211 8.74 4.24 26.05
CA SER A 211 7.80 3.32 26.72
C SER A 211 6.72 4.05 27.54
N GLU A 212 6.95 5.29 27.96
CA GLU A 212 5.92 6.09 28.64
C GLU A 212 4.82 6.56 27.68
N LEU A 213 5.14 6.76 26.38
CA LEU A 213 4.13 7.07 25.37
C LEU A 213 3.15 5.91 25.16
N ASP A 214 3.63 4.67 25.29
CA ASP A 214 2.79 3.48 25.25
C ASP A 214 1.98 3.33 26.55
N VAL A 215 2.67 3.22 27.68
CA VAL A 215 2.04 2.88 28.97
C VAL A 215 1.13 4.00 29.50
N GLN A 216 1.56 5.25 29.43
CA GLN A 216 0.80 6.40 29.96
C GLN A 216 0.07 7.16 28.86
N GLY A 217 0.69 7.30 27.68
CA GLY A 217 0.09 7.97 26.53
C GLY A 217 -0.96 7.11 25.81
N GLY A 218 -0.95 5.79 26.02
CA GLY A 218 -1.86 4.87 25.33
C GLY A 218 -1.64 4.82 23.83
N LEU A 219 -0.39 5.03 23.37
CA LEU A 219 -0.02 5.08 21.96
C LEU A 219 0.73 3.82 21.54
N ASP A 220 0.37 3.28 20.39
CA ASP A 220 1.06 2.14 19.82
C ASP A 220 2.34 2.61 19.11
N LEU A 221 3.52 2.20 19.59
CA LEU A 221 4.79 2.68 19.04
C LEU A 221 5.04 2.25 17.58
N ARG A 222 4.28 1.28 17.06
CA ARG A 222 4.26 0.95 15.62
C ARG A 222 3.70 2.07 14.76
N ALA A 223 2.93 2.99 15.33
CA ALA A 223 2.37 4.14 14.64
C ALA A 223 3.38 5.29 14.46
N ILE A 224 4.63 5.16 14.93
CA ILE A 224 5.65 6.19 14.74
C ILE A 224 6.02 6.25 13.25
N LYS A 225 5.74 7.40 12.64
CA LYS A 225 6.11 7.76 11.28
C LYS A 225 7.49 8.41 11.22
N ALA A 226 7.79 9.26 12.19
CA ALA A 226 9.05 10.00 12.25
C ALA A 226 9.40 10.37 13.69
N PHE A 227 10.67 10.56 13.95
CA PHE A 227 11.18 11.23 15.13
C PHE A 227 11.52 12.69 14.80
N ALA A 228 11.51 13.56 15.80
CA ALA A 228 11.86 14.95 15.61
C ALA A 228 12.68 15.51 16.79
N THR A 229 13.67 16.33 16.52
CA THR A 229 14.44 17.02 17.57
C THR A 229 14.93 18.41 17.13
N ALA A 230 15.65 19.10 18.01
CA ALA A 230 16.33 20.35 17.67
C ALA A 230 17.67 20.05 16.97
N ASP A 231 18.11 20.88 16.03
CA ASP A 231 19.39 20.69 15.29
C ASP A 231 20.60 20.45 16.20
N ALA A 232 20.64 21.14 17.35
CA ALA A 232 21.68 20.96 18.36
C ALA A 232 21.74 19.54 18.97
N LYS A 233 20.79 18.67 18.67
CA LYS A 233 20.67 17.27 19.09
C LYS A 233 20.61 16.28 17.92
N ALA A 234 20.80 16.74 16.68
CA ALA A 234 20.76 15.91 15.49
C ALA A 234 21.73 14.72 15.60
N ASP A 235 22.94 14.98 16.07
CA ASP A 235 24.03 14.01 16.21
C ASP A 235 24.18 13.46 17.64
N GLU A 236 23.14 13.57 18.49
CA GLU A 236 23.21 13.02 19.86
C GLU A 236 23.16 11.48 19.79
N PRO A 237 24.23 10.76 20.17
CA PRO A 237 24.33 9.32 19.89
C PRO A 237 23.17 8.51 20.44
N GLY A 238 22.73 8.79 21.68
CA GLY A 238 21.61 8.05 22.25
C GLY A 238 20.26 8.31 21.57
N ILE A 239 20.07 9.41 20.84
CA ILE A 239 18.86 9.60 20.03
C ILE A 239 19.00 8.80 18.74
N VAL A 240 20.13 8.93 18.03
CA VAL A 240 20.39 8.23 16.77
C VAL A 240 20.28 6.71 16.97
N ASP A 241 21.02 6.19 17.95
CA ASP A 241 21.02 4.76 18.30
C ASP A 241 19.61 4.26 18.66
N ALA A 242 18.81 5.06 19.39
CA ALA A 242 17.45 4.67 19.75
C ALA A 242 16.48 4.65 18.56
N VAL A 243 16.66 5.55 17.59
CA VAL A 243 15.87 5.56 16.34
C VAL A 243 16.23 4.35 15.48
N GLU A 244 17.52 4.00 15.40
CA GLU A 244 17.99 2.80 14.70
C GLU A 244 17.49 1.52 15.39
N ASP A 245 17.61 1.43 16.72
CA ASP A 245 17.09 0.31 17.51
C ASP A 245 15.59 0.16 17.30
N TRP A 246 14.83 1.27 17.38
CA TRP A 246 13.40 1.25 17.10
C TRP A 246 13.13 0.70 15.70
N GLY A 247 13.86 1.18 14.68
CA GLY A 247 13.64 0.74 13.31
C GLY A 247 13.95 -0.74 13.08
N PHE A 248 15.00 -1.26 13.73
CA PHE A 248 15.32 -2.69 13.71
C PHE A 248 14.16 -3.56 14.22
N TRP A 249 13.50 -3.15 15.31
CA TRP A 249 12.38 -3.90 15.88
C TRP A 249 11.06 -3.73 15.13
N HIS A 250 10.92 -2.67 14.32
CA HIS A 250 9.69 -2.32 13.60
C HIS A 250 9.77 -2.55 12.09
N GLY A 251 10.90 -3.07 11.59
CA GLY A 251 11.09 -3.48 10.20
C GLY A 251 11.34 -2.32 9.22
N ASP A 252 11.51 -1.09 9.72
CA ASP A 252 11.80 0.10 8.93
C ASP A 252 12.38 1.22 9.81
N THR A 253 13.29 2.03 9.28
CA THR A 253 13.90 3.12 10.05
C THR A 253 13.10 4.41 9.85
N ALA A 254 12.42 4.86 10.91
CA ALA A 254 11.74 6.16 10.91
C ALA A 254 12.74 7.31 10.71
N GLU A 255 12.35 8.30 9.93
CA GLU A 255 13.16 9.49 9.69
C GLU A 255 13.35 10.30 10.99
N LEU A 256 14.58 10.78 11.24
CA LEU A 256 14.86 11.75 12.31
C LEU A 256 14.88 13.17 11.72
N LEU A 257 13.80 13.90 11.92
CA LEU A 257 13.66 15.30 11.53
C LEU A 257 14.38 16.21 12.53
N THR A 258 15.07 17.24 12.03
CA THR A 258 15.73 18.23 12.88
C THR A 258 15.25 19.63 12.51
N PHE A 259 15.13 20.48 13.53
CA PHE A 259 14.66 21.84 13.36
C PHE A 259 15.53 22.85 14.10
N PRO A 260 15.75 24.04 13.50
CA PRO A 260 16.38 25.14 14.21
C PRO A 260 15.57 25.52 15.44
N THR A 261 16.25 25.81 16.54
CA THR A 261 15.56 26.18 17.79
C THR A 261 14.74 27.46 17.67
N GLY A 262 15.09 28.36 16.75
CA GLY A 262 14.29 29.53 16.39
C GLY A 262 12.89 29.15 15.89
N GLU A 263 12.80 28.19 14.96
CA GLU A 263 11.51 27.68 14.48
C GLU A 263 10.73 27.00 15.62
N LEU A 264 11.42 26.20 16.44
CA LEU A 264 10.79 25.54 17.58
C LEU A 264 10.31 26.52 18.66
N ALA A 265 10.87 27.73 18.74
CA ALA A 265 10.46 28.74 19.71
C ALA A 265 9.13 29.40 19.35
N GLU A 266 8.76 29.40 18.07
CA GLU A 266 7.50 29.95 17.55
C GLU A 266 6.31 29.01 17.76
N ILE A 267 6.58 27.74 18.06
CA ILE A 267 5.54 26.75 18.30
C ILE A 267 4.94 26.95 19.71
N GLY A 268 3.64 27.22 19.75
CA GLY A 268 2.86 27.18 20.98
C GLY A 268 2.84 25.75 21.54
N VAL A 269 3.30 25.60 22.78
CA VAL A 269 3.37 24.30 23.48
C VAL A 269 2.59 24.36 24.78
N PRO A 270 1.93 23.25 25.20
CA PRO A 270 1.11 23.25 26.41
C PRO A 270 1.95 23.34 27.69
N ASN A 271 3.17 22.79 27.68
CA ASN A 271 4.01 22.72 28.88
C ASN A 271 5.36 23.45 28.71
N PRO A 272 5.39 24.79 28.70
CA PRO A 272 6.62 25.55 28.53
C PRO A 272 7.58 25.39 29.72
N SER A 273 8.89 25.38 29.44
CA SER A 273 9.97 25.34 30.45
C SER A 273 10.89 26.55 30.31
N SER A 274 11.01 27.32 31.39
CA SER A 274 11.94 28.47 31.46
C SER A 274 13.41 28.02 31.39
N VAL A 275 13.73 26.87 31.98
CA VAL A 275 15.08 26.28 31.93
C VAL A 275 15.47 25.95 30.49
N VAL A 276 14.58 25.27 29.76
CA VAL A 276 14.83 24.91 28.34
C VAL A 276 14.89 26.16 27.48
N ARG A 277 14.03 27.15 27.72
CA ARG A 277 14.05 28.43 27.00
C ARG A 277 15.39 29.14 27.16
N ASN A 278 15.92 29.20 28.37
CA ASN A 278 17.20 29.85 28.65
C ASN A 278 18.40 29.10 28.04
N SER A 279 18.32 27.76 27.94
CA SER A 279 19.44 26.94 27.42
C SER A 279 19.40 26.71 25.91
N MET A 280 18.21 26.55 25.33
CA MET A 280 18.01 26.10 23.94
C MET A 280 17.28 27.13 23.07
N GLY A 281 16.71 28.19 23.66
CA GLY A 281 15.93 29.20 22.94
C GLY A 281 14.47 28.81 22.65
N THR A 282 14.04 27.57 22.93
CA THR A 282 12.64 27.11 22.80
C THR A 282 12.03 26.74 24.16
N ALA A 283 10.71 26.86 24.29
CA ALA A 283 10.00 26.52 25.53
C ALA A 283 9.92 25.01 25.79
N SER A 284 9.98 24.15 24.76
CA SER A 284 9.93 22.69 24.89
C SER A 284 10.48 22.07 23.62
N VAL A 285 11.60 21.34 23.69
CA VAL A 285 12.17 20.69 22.50
C VAL A 285 11.24 19.56 22.02
N ALA A 286 10.79 18.69 22.93
CA ALA A 286 9.98 17.53 22.58
C ALA A 286 8.63 17.92 21.96
N GLU A 287 7.82 18.75 22.62
CA GLU A 287 6.50 19.12 22.11
C GLU A 287 6.59 19.97 20.84
N ALA A 288 7.52 20.94 20.80
CA ALA A 288 7.68 21.80 19.63
C ALA A 288 8.16 21.00 18.41
N ALA A 289 9.13 20.10 18.59
CA ALA A 289 9.65 19.27 17.51
C ALA A 289 8.60 18.27 17.02
N ALA A 290 7.83 17.64 17.92
CA ALA A 290 6.72 16.76 17.54
C ALA A 290 5.70 17.49 16.65
N LEU A 291 5.22 18.66 17.10
CA LEU A 291 4.24 19.45 16.36
C LEU A 291 4.80 20.00 15.03
N ARG A 292 6.05 20.48 15.03
CA ARG A 292 6.70 20.99 13.81
C ARG A 292 6.96 19.87 12.81
N GLY A 293 7.42 18.71 13.28
CA GLY A 293 7.63 17.54 12.45
C GLY A 293 6.32 17.02 11.86
N ALA A 294 5.25 16.91 12.66
CA ALA A 294 3.92 16.57 12.16
C ALA A 294 3.43 17.55 11.07
N ARG A 295 3.70 18.86 11.19
CA ARG A 295 3.40 19.85 10.14
C ARG A 295 4.21 19.63 8.87
N SER A 296 5.45 19.18 8.99
CA SER A 296 6.34 18.91 7.87
C SER A 296 5.87 17.71 7.04
N VAL A 297 5.50 16.62 7.71
CA VAL A 297 5.15 15.33 7.07
C VAL A 297 3.65 15.16 6.83
N GLY A 298 2.81 16.06 7.37
CA GLY A 298 1.36 15.98 7.27
C GLY A 298 0.75 16.67 6.05
N HIS A 299 1.54 17.34 5.21
CA HIS A 299 1.11 17.95 3.94
C HIS A 299 -0.17 18.82 4.02
N GLY A 300 -0.34 19.57 5.11
CA GLY A 300 -1.52 20.42 5.34
C GLY A 300 -2.69 19.73 6.06
N GLY A 301 -2.50 18.49 6.51
CA GLY A 301 -3.43 17.79 7.39
C GLY A 301 -3.56 18.41 8.77
N GLN A 302 -4.67 18.09 9.43
CA GLN A 302 -4.91 18.50 10.80
C GLN A 302 -3.95 17.76 11.74
N ILE A 303 -3.48 18.47 12.76
CA ILE A 303 -2.48 17.96 13.69
C ILE A 303 -3.00 18.17 15.10
N GLU A 304 -2.91 17.12 15.89
CA GLU A 304 -3.22 17.17 17.31
C GLU A 304 -2.03 16.69 18.13
N LEU A 305 -1.93 17.17 19.37
CA LEU A 305 -0.98 16.63 20.31
C LEU A 305 -1.56 15.33 20.88
N ALA A 306 -1.01 14.19 20.43
CA ALA A 306 -1.46 12.86 20.83
C ALA A 306 -1.06 12.52 22.28
N ALA A 307 0.10 13.00 22.69
CA ALA A 307 0.58 12.91 24.06
C ALA A 307 1.40 14.15 24.42
N GLU A 308 1.09 14.75 25.57
CA GLU A 308 1.93 15.76 26.21
C GLU A 308 3.29 15.17 26.61
N LYS A 309 4.21 16.05 27.03
CA LYS A 309 5.57 15.61 27.34
C LYS A 309 5.64 14.65 28.54
N PHE A 310 6.32 13.52 28.37
CA PHE A 310 6.79 12.64 29.44
C PHE A 310 8.29 12.82 29.63
N LYS A 311 8.75 12.84 30.88
CA LYS A 311 10.18 12.96 31.21
C LYS A 311 10.64 11.74 32.00
N ARG A 312 11.68 11.07 31.52
CA ARG A 312 12.33 9.92 32.16
C ARG A 312 13.81 9.90 31.83
N ASP A 313 14.65 9.62 32.83
CA ASP A 313 16.11 9.47 32.67
C ASP A 313 16.81 10.59 31.88
N ASN A 314 16.42 11.84 32.18
CA ASN A 314 16.87 13.08 31.49
C ASN A 314 16.51 13.19 30.00
N VAL A 315 15.69 12.28 29.49
CA VAL A 315 15.02 12.36 28.20
C VAL A 315 13.58 12.83 28.41
N THR A 316 13.08 13.59 27.46
CA THR A 316 11.71 14.07 27.36
C THR A 316 11.19 13.71 25.99
N VAL A 317 10.02 13.07 25.93
CA VAL A 317 9.35 12.71 24.68
C VAL A 317 7.94 13.29 24.67
N ALA A 318 7.44 13.62 23.50
CA ALA A 318 6.05 14.00 23.26
C ALA A 318 5.64 13.49 21.87
N ALA A 319 4.34 13.28 21.63
CA ALA A 319 3.87 12.78 20.35
C ALA A 319 2.79 13.70 19.76
N ALA A 320 2.93 14.04 18.49
CA ALA A 320 1.90 14.69 17.69
C ALA A 320 1.36 13.70 16.67
N ARG A 321 0.04 13.71 16.44
CA ARG A 321 -0.63 12.87 15.46
C ARG A 321 -0.97 13.71 14.23
N VAL A 322 -0.61 13.19 13.06
CA VAL A 322 -1.12 13.66 11.78
C VAL A 322 -2.44 12.93 11.53
N LEU A 323 -3.55 13.67 11.51
CA LEU A 323 -4.85 13.11 11.21
C LEU A 323 -4.96 12.83 9.70
N PRO A 324 -5.53 11.68 9.32
CA PRO A 324 -5.74 11.38 7.90
C PRO A 324 -6.73 12.38 7.30
N ARG A 325 -6.60 12.59 6.00
CA ARG A 325 -7.51 13.40 5.20
C ARG A 325 -8.19 12.48 4.20
N GLY A 326 -9.30 12.92 3.62
CA GLY A 326 -9.84 12.20 2.47
C GLY A 326 -8.86 12.26 1.29
N ARG A 327 -9.09 11.40 0.31
CA ARG A 327 -8.22 11.26 -0.86
C ARG A 327 -9.04 11.54 -2.11
N LEU A 328 -8.54 12.40 -2.98
CA LEU A 328 -9.15 12.72 -4.26
C LEU A 328 -8.17 12.45 -5.41
N ALA A 329 -8.37 11.34 -6.11
CA ALA A 329 -7.67 11.06 -7.34
C ALA A 329 -8.42 11.67 -8.54
N LEU A 330 -7.79 12.62 -9.22
CA LEU A 330 -8.24 13.16 -10.51
C LEU A 330 -7.63 12.32 -11.61
N VAL A 331 -8.44 11.45 -12.23
CA VAL A 331 -7.96 10.40 -13.12
C VAL A 331 -8.40 10.65 -14.55
N GLY A 332 -7.42 10.88 -15.42
CA GLY A 332 -7.61 10.89 -16.85
C GLY A 332 -7.57 9.49 -17.44
N LEU A 333 -8.64 9.13 -18.14
CA LEU A 333 -8.77 7.83 -18.80
C LEU A 333 -8.05 7.78 -20.15
N GLY A 334 -7.58 8.93 -20.66
CA GLY A 334 -7.05 9.06 -22.01
C GLY A 334 -8.14 9.06 -23.09
N PRO A 335 -7.77 9.25 -24.37
CA PRO A 335 -8.67 9.16 -25.52
C PRO A 335 -8.82 7.72 -26.05
N GLY A 336 -7.88 6.84 -25.69
CA GLY A 336 -7.79 5.47 -26.19
C GLY A 336 -8.72 4.47 -25.50
N PRO A 337 -8.76 3.22 -26.00
CA PRO A 337 -9.52 2.13 -25.38
C PRO A 337 -9.02 1.80 -23.96
N ALA A 338 -9.85 1.13 -23.18
CA ALA A 338 -9.56 0.76 -21.79
C ALA A 338 -8.22 0.03 -21.59
N GLU A 339 -7.78 -0.74 -22.58
CA GLU A 339 -6.51 -1.49 -22.59
C GLU A 339 -5.26 -0.58 -22.60
N GLN A 340 -5.41 0.69 -22.96
CA GLN A 340 -4.32 1.67 -22.99
C GLN A 340 -4.26 2.53 -21.72
N ARG A 341 -5.14 2.26 -20.74
CA ARG A 341 -5.15 3.00 -19.48
C ARG A 341 -3.85 2.75 -18.70
N THR A 342 -3.31 3.79 -18.09
CA THR A 342 -2.05 3.65 -17.33
C THR A 342 -2.25 2.82 -16.07
N PRO A 343 -1.28 2.00 -15.65
CA PRO A 343 -1.36 1.24 -14.40
C PRO A 343 -1.60 2.11 -13.17
N ARG A 344 -1.11 3.36 -13.17
CA ARG A 344 -1.34 4.32 -12.08
C ARG A 344 -2.81 4.74 -12.00
N ALA A 345 -3.46 4.96 -13.13
CA ALA A 345 -4.90 5.30 -13.16
C ALA A 345 -5.73 4.13 -12.63
N GLU A 346 -5.41 2.90 -13.02
CA GLU A 346 -6.11 1.71 -12.51
C GLU A 346 -5.93 1.53 -11.00
N ALA A 347 -4.71 1.74 -10.50
CA ALA A 347 -4.42 1.65 -9.07
C ALA A 347 -5.23 2.66 -8.26
N GLU A 348 -5.31 3.92 -8.70
CA GLU A 348 -6.09 4.94 -7.98
C GLU A 348 -7.61 4.71 -8.07
N ILE A 349 -8.11 4.16 -9.18
CA ILE A 349 -9.53 3.75 -9.29
C ILE A 349 -9.83 2.60 -8.32
N ARG A 350 -8.95 1.59 -8.25
CA ARG A 350 -9.12 0.45 -7.33
C ARG A 350 -9.04 0.86 -5.86
N ARG A 351 -8.28 1.91 -5.53
CA ARG A 351 -8.16 2.46 -4.17
C ARG A 351 -9.39 3.25 -3.71
N ALA A 352 -10.29 3.61 -4.62
CA ALA A 352 -11.43 4.45 -4.28
C ALA A 352 -12.59 3.65 -3.68
N ALA A 353 -13.23 4.21 -2.65
CA ALA A 353 -14.55 3.79 -2.21
C ALA A 353 -15.64 4.38 -3.11
N PHE A 354 -15.40 5.59 -3.64
CA PHE A 354 -16.32 6.31 -4.52
C PHE A 354 -15.69 6.58 -5.88
N VAL A 355 -16.38 6.21 -6.96
CA VAL A 355 -15.99 6.58 -8.33
C VAL A 355 -17.00 7.54 -8.91
N ILE A 356 -16.53 8.76 -9.18
CA ILE A 356 -17.36 9.86 -9.67
C ILE A 356 -16.99 10.17 -11.11
N GLY A 357 -17.97 10.39 -11.99
CA GLY A 357 -17.72 10.73 -13.39
C GLY A 357 -18.98 10.72 -14.25
N SER A 358 -18.82 10.97 -15.55
CA SER A 358 -19.93 10.77 -16.49
C SER A 358 -20.33 9.29 -16.55
N PRO A 359 -21.58 8.95 -16.92
CA PRO A 359 -22.01 7.56 -17.07
C PRO A 359 -21.07 6.75 -17.97
N GLU A 360 -20.61 7.32 -19.08
CA GLU A 360 -19.71 6.67 -20.04
C GLU A 360 -18.32 6.43 -19.44
N ALA A 361 -17.79 7.40 -18.69
CA ALA A 361 -16.50 7.26 -18.03
C ALA A 361 -16.55 6.16 -16.96
N ILE A 362 -17.62 6.13 -16.16
CA ILE A 362 -17.85 5.10 -15.14
C ILE A 362 -17.98 3.72 -15.78
N ASP A 363 -18.76 3.58 -16.84
CA ASP A 363 -18.93 2.29 -17.52
C ASP A 363 -17.60 1.78 -18.10
N SER A 364 -16.73 2.67 -18.58
CA SER A 364 -15.40 2.28 -19.09
C SER A 364 -14.45 1.72 -18.00
N VAL A 365 -14.66 2.10 -16.73
CA VAL A 365 -13.84 1.64 -15.59
C VAL A 365 -14.55 0.58 -14.75
N ARG A 366 -15.79 0.21 -15.09
CA ARG A 366 -16.59 -0.80 -14.38
C ARG A 366 -15.84 -2.11 -14.09
N PRO A 367 -15.01 -2.67 -15.01
CA PRO A 367 -14.24 -3.89 -14.72
C PRO A 367 -13.17 -3.74 -13.62
N LEU A 368 -12.80 -2.51 -13.25
CA LEU A 368 -11.82 -2.22 -12.19
C LEU A 368 -12.46 -2.04 -10.81
N LEU A 369 -13.79 -1.78 -10.77
CA LEU A 369 -14.48 -1.43 -9.54
C LEU A 369 -14.59 -2.64 -8.62
N ARG A 370 -14.33 -2.42 -7.34
CA ARG A 370 -14.45 -3.46 -6.33
C ARG A 370 -15.93 -3.65 -5.98
N SER A 371 -16.24 -4.82 -5.43
CA SER A 371 -17.50 -5.00 -4.73
C SER A 371 -17.58 -3.97 -3.60
N GLY A 372 -18.72 -3.27 -3.50
CA GLY A 372 -18.91 -2.19 -2.53
C GLY A 372 -18.47 -0.80 -3.01
N THR A 373 -17.88 -0.65 -4.21
CA THR A 373 -17.61 0.69 -4.75
C THR A 373 -18.91 1.40 -5.08
N GLU A 374 -19.09 2.60 -4.52
CA GLU A 374 -20.21 3.47 -4.82
C GLU A 374 -19.88 4.35 -6.04
N VAL A 375 -20.84 4.50 -6.95
CA VAL A 375 -20.68 5.33 -8.15
C VAL A 375 -21.61 6.54 -8.10
N GLY A 376 -21.14 7.67 -8.61
CA GLY A 376 -21.90 8.92 -8.64
C GLY A 376 -21.48 9.83 -9.79
N HIS A 377 -22.24 10.90 -10.02
CA HIS A 377 -22.00 11.81 -11.15
C HIS A 377 -21.54 13.20 -10.74
N GLU A 378 -21.60 13.50 -9.44
CA GLU A 378 -21.23 14.79 -8.85
C GLU A 378 -20.77 14.60 -7.39
N GLY A 379 -20.29 15.67 -6.76
CA GLY A 379 -19.95 15.66 -5.33
C GLY A 379 -18.59 15.04 -4.97
N ALA A 380 -17.70 14.81 -5.93
CA ALA A 380 -16.37 14.23 -5.69
C ALA A 380 -15.57 15.01 -4.63
N PHE A 381 -15.59 16.34 -4.72
CA PHE A 381 -14.87 17.22 -3.80
C PHE A 381 -15.44 17.15 -2.37
N ASP A 382 -16.76 17.15 -2.22
CA ASP A 382 -17.43 17.10 -0.92
C ASP A 382 -17.26 15.74 -0.23
N LEU A 383 -17.23 14.64 -1.01
CA LEU A 383 -16.94 13.30 -0.49
C LEU A 383 -15.50 13.24 0.04
N ALA A 384 -14.53 13.71 -0.74
CA ALA A 384 -13.13 13.74 -0.32
C ALA A 384 -12.91 14.66 0.89
N ALA A 385 -13.53 15.85 0.92
CA ALA A 385 -13.44 16.75 2.07
C ALA A 385 -14.01 16.14 3.37
N ARG A 386 -14.93 15.17 3.27
CA ARG A 386 -15.48 14.42 4.41
C ARG A 386 -14.65 13.20 4.83
N GLY A 387 -13.48 12.99 4.22
CA GLY A 387 -12.58 11.90 4.57
C GLY A 387 -12.66 10.67 3.67
N ALA A 388 -13.46 10.69 2.59
CA ALA A 388 -13.60 9.53 1.71
C ALA A 388 -12.41 9.35 0.74
N ALA A 389 -12.18 8.11 0.29
CA ALA A 389 -11.32 7.81 -0.86
C ALA A 389 -12.14 7.90 -2.16
N VAL A 390 -11.83 8.88 -3.01
CA VAL A 390 -12.59 9.21 -4.22
C VAL A 390 -11.69 9.18 -5.44
N ALA A 391 -12.14 8.54 -6.52
CA ALA A 391 -11.59 8.71 -7.85
C ALA A 391 -12.59 9.46 -8.73
N PHE A 392 -12.23 10.68 -9.14
CA PHE A 392 -12.97 11.45 -10.14
C PHE A 392 -12.37 11.13 -11.51
N VAL A 393 -13.13 10.38 -12.33
CA VAL A 393 -12.71 9.89 -13.64
C VAL A 393 -13.31 10.74 -14.77
N ALA A 394 -12.50 11.07 -15.76
CA ALA A 394 -12.96 11.65 -17.03
C ALA A 394 -12.04 11.23 -18.19
N PHE A 395 -12.58 11.23 -19.41
CA PHE A 395 -11.78 10.99 -20.63
C PHE A 395 -10.75 12.08 -20.88
N GLY A 396 -9.78 11.80 -21.77
CA GLY A 396 -8.69 12.73 -22.07
C GLY A 396 -7.75 12.88 -20.87
N THR A 397 -7.34 14.11 -20.54
CA THR A 397 -6.46 14.39 -19.39
C THR A 397 -7.05 14.04 -18.04
N GLY A 398 -8.37 13.91 -17.96
CA GLY A 398 -9.08 13.83 -16.70
C GLY A 398 -9.55 15.20 -16.19
N PRO A 399 -10.22 15.20 -15.03
CA PRO A 399 -10.78 16.40 -14.42
C PRO A 399 -9.68 17.32 -13.86
N THR A 400 -9.96 18.63 -13.80
CA THR A 400 -9.08 19.65 -13.23
C THR A 400 -9.58 20.11 -11.87
N LEU A 401 -8.65 20.67 -11.08
CA LEU A 401 -8.95 21.29 -9.80
C LEU A 401 -8.79 22.81 -9.91
N ASP A 402 -9.90 23.53 -9.82
CA ASP A 402 -9.89 24.99 -9.92
C ASP A 402 -9.81 25.67 -8.53
N ILE A 403 -10.12 24.94 -7.46
CA ILE A 403 -10.18 25.44 -6.07
C ILE A 403 -9.50 24.42 -5.13
N PRO A 404 -8.74 24.85 -4.12
CA PRO A 404 -8.19 23.95 -3.11
C PRO A 404 -9.28 23.11 -2.42
N VAL A 405 -9.00 21.83 -2.20
CA VAL A 405 -9.89 20.90 -1.49
C VAL A 405 -9.20 20.45 -0.20
N GLU A 406 -9.97 20.29 0.87
CA GLU A 406 -9.48 19.76 2.15
C GLU A 406 -9.28 18.23 2.11
N ALA A 407 -8.50 17.77 1.14
CA ALA A 407 -8.17 16.37 0.90
C ALA A 407 -6.76 16.24 0.30
N ASP A 408 -6.21 15.04 0.32
CA ASP A 408 -5.00 14.70 -0.41
C ASP A 408 -5.35 14.49 -1.89
N VAL A 409 -4.91 15.43 -2.73
CA VAL A 409 -5.22 15.43 -4.16
C VAL A 409 -4.10 14.76 -4.94
N ILE A 410 -4.47 13.79 -5.77
CA ILE A 410 -3.56 13.06 -6.64
C ILE A 410 -4.01 13.28 -8.07
N VAL A 411 -3.14 13.81 -8.92
CA VAL A 411 -3.44 13.99 -10.34
C VAL A 411 -2.79 12.87 -11.13
N VAL A 412 -3.59 12.10 -11.85
CA VAL A 412 -3.15 11.06 -12.78
C VAL A 412 -3.61 11.47 -14.18
N PRO A 413 -2.77 12.23 -14.92
CA PRO A 413 -3.17 12.71 -16.23
C PRO A 413 -3.31 11.55 -17.21
N GLY A 414 -4.35 11.60 -18.03
CA GLY A 414 -4.46 10.72 -19.20
C GLY A 414 -3.48 11.14 -20.29
N VAL A 415 -3.04 10.17 -21.11
CA VAL A 415 -2.11 10.40 -22.20
C VAL A 415 -2.85 11.06 -23.38
N TRP A 416 -2.28 12.09 -23.99
CA TRP A 416 -2.77 12.63 -25.28
C TRP A 416 -2.08 11.92 -26.43
N GLU A 417 -2.80 11.66 -27.53
CA GLU A 417 -2.15 11.49 -28.83
C GLU A 417 -1.62 12.85 -29.28
N HIS A 418 -0.32 12.91 -29.61
CA HIS A 418 0.34 14.08 -30.18
C HIS A 418 0.10 14.19 -31.69
#